data_AF-A0A2S2P6Z6-F1
#
_entry.id   AF-A0A2S2P6Z6-F1
#
_cell.length_a   1.000
_cell.length_b   1.000
_cell.length_c   1.000
_cell.angle_alpha   90.00
_cell.angle_beta   90.00
_cell.angle_gamma   90.00
#
_symmetry.space_group_name_H-M   'P 1'
#
loop_
_entity.id
_entity.type
_entity.pdbx_description
1 polymer ?
#
loop_
_entity_poly.entity_id
_entity_poly.type
_entity_poly.pdbx_seq_one_letter_code
_entity_poly.pdbx_strand_id
1 'polypeptide(L)'
;DILPDYREPQQCTTAGSEIETYLNEDLLNEEDDIYEYWSRSKLSGLKELATRYHSSPSSSVDSERAFSTAGFICSKSRNALNPEKVRQLIFCSRNIKYLG
;
A
#
# COMPACT_ATOMS: atom_id res chain seq x y z
N ASP A 1 -21.48 -16.66 3.05
CA ASP A 1 -21.78 -15.34 3.68
C ASP A 1 -20.89 -14.27 3.09
N ILE A 2 -21.43 -13.50 2.15
CA ILE A 2 -20.77 -12.32 1.58
C ILE A 2 -21.13 -11.17 2.52
N LEU A 3 -20.11 -10.60 3.17
CA LEU A 3 -20.25 -9.38 3.98
C LEU A 3 -20.95 -8.30 3.13
N PRO A 4 -21.97 -7.60 3.65
CA PRO A 4 -22.56 -6.49 2.93
C PRO A 4 -21.47 -5.45 2.65
N ASP A 5 -21.42 -4.99 1.40
CA ASP A 5 -20.59 -3.88 0.96
C ASP A 5 -21.05 -2.62 1.71
N TYR A 6 -20.46 -2.36 2.88
CA TYR A 6 -20.65 -1.14 3.65
C TYR A 6 -19.93 0.01 2.93
N ARG A 7 -20.33 0.33 1.69
CA ARG A 7 -20.03 1.63 1.13
C ARG A 7 -20.80 2.65 1.94
N GLU A 8 -20.07 3.38 2.77
CA GLU A 8 -20.57 4.63 3.34
C GLU A 8 -21.18 5.48 2.23
N PRO A 9 -22.33 6.15 2.47
CA PRO A 9 -22.96 6.97 1.47
C PRO A 9 -21.97 8.03 0.99
N GLN A 10 -21.58 7.94 -0.29
CA GLN A 10 -20.75 8.94 -0.94
C GLN A 10 -21.50 10.26 -0.87
N GLN A 11 -21.03 11.21 -0.07
CA GLN A 11 -21.50 12.57 -0.13
C GLN A 11 -21.06 13.12 -1.49
N CYS A 12 -22.00 13.26 -2.43
CA CYS A 12 -21.78 13.86 -3.74
C CYS A 12 -21.40 15.34 -3.57
N THR A 13 -20.14 15.59 -3.24
CA THR A 13 -19.48 16.87 -3.54
C THR A 13 -18.84 16.71 -4.91
N THR A 14 -19.12 17.65 -5.81
CA THR A 14 -18.51 17.65 -7.14
C THR A 14 -17.00 17.64 -6.99
N ALA A 15 -16.26 16.83 -7.76
CA ALA A 15 -14.80 16.67 -7.64
C ALA A 15 -14.03 18.01 -7.53
N GLY A 16 -14.48 19.07 -8.23
CA GLY A 16 -13.90 20.40 -8.11
C GLY A 16 -14.02 21.03 -6.72
N SER A 17 -15.15 20.83 -6.03
CA SER A 17 -15.38 21.34 -4.68
C SER A 17 -14.52 20.62 -3.63
N GLU A 18 -14.28 19.31 -3.77
CA GLU A 18 -13.36 18.59 -2.87
C GLU A 18 -11.92 19.08 -3.04
N ILE A 19 -11.49 19.33 -4.29
CA ILE A 19 -10.15 19.87 -4.58
C ILE A 19 -10.00 21.29 -4.02
N GLU A 20 -10.98 22.15 -4.24
CA GLU A 20 -10.97 23.51 -3.68
C GLU A 20 -10.91 23.48 -2.15
N THR A 21 -11.66 22.59 -1.51
CA THR A 21 -11.64 22.43 -0.05
C THR A 21 -10.25 22.02 0.42
N TYR A 22 -9.66 20.99 -0.19
CA TYR A 22 -8.31 20.51 0.12
C TYR A 22 -7.24 21.60 -0.02
N LEU A 23 -7.30 22.39 -1.10
CA LEU A 23 -6.32 23.46 -1.35
C LEU A 23 -6.46 24.66 -0.38
N ASN A 24 -7.59 24.81 0.28
CA ASN A 24 -7.83 25.85 1.29
C ASN A 24 -7.62 25.35 2.73
N GLU A 25 -7.40 24.05 2.95
CA GLU A 25 -7.05 23.52 4.27
C GLU A 25 -5.64 23.95 4.68
N ASP A 26 -5.42 24.06 5.99
CA ASP A 26 -4.10 24.36 6.54
C ASP A 26 -3.12 23.21 6.23
N LEU A 27 -1.84 23.56 6.04
CA LEU A 27 -0.79 22.59 5.80
C LEU A 27 -0.57 21.72 7.04
N LEU A 28 -0.40 20.41 6.82
CA LEU A 28 0.08 19.48 7.84
C LEU A 28 1.48 19.90 8.31
N ASN A 29 1.75 19.72 9.60
CA ASN A 29 3.10 19.88 10.10
C ASN A 29 3.97 18.71 9.62
N GLU A 30 5.29 18.90 9.58
CA GLU A 30 6.23 17.87 9.15
C GLU A 30 6.18 16.59 10.03
N GLU A 31 5.76 16.73 11.29
CA GLU A 31 5.67 15.66 12.27
C GLU A 31 4.33 14.87 12.20
N ASP A 32 3.34 15.37 11.46
CA ASP A 32 2.00 14.77 11.41
C ASP A 32 1.94 13.59 10.42
N ASP A 33 1.21 12.52 10.77
CA ASP A 33 1.03 11.36 9.90
C ASP A 33 -0.02 11.62 8.80
N ILE A 34 0.45 11.63 7.55
CA ILE A 34 -0.40 11.80 6.36
C ILE A 34 -1.49 10.72 6.23
N TYR A 35 -1.23 9.49 6.69
CA TYR A 35 -2.21 8.41 6.67
C TYR A 35 -3.31 8.65 7.71
N GLU A 36 -2.98 9.22 8.88
CA GLU A 36 -3.98 9.61 9.87
C GLU A 36 -4.87 10.74 9.33
N TYR A 37 -4.27 11.76 8.71
CA TYR A 37 -5.01 12.85 8.06
C TYR A 37 -6.04 12.32 7.06
N TRP A 38 -5.61 11.48 6.10
CA TRP A 38 -6.53 10.92 5.10
C TRP A 38 -7.57 9.99 5.71
N SER A 39 -7.25 9.30 6.81
CA SER A 39 -8.23 8.45 7.52
C SER A 39 -9.40 9.27 8.09
N ARG A 40 -9.13 10.49 8.55
CA ARG A 40 -10.10 11.39 9.20
C ARG A 40 -10.74 12.39 8.22
N SER A 41 -10.18 12.53 7.02
CA SER A 41 -10.68 13.45 5.99
C SER A 41 -12.09 13.07 5.52
N LYS A 42 -12.93 14.09 5.31
CA LYS A 42 -14.29 13.96 4.76
C LYS A 42 -14.31 14.02 3.22
N LEU A 43 -13.15 14.26 2.60
CA LEU A 43 -12.98 14.37 1.15
C LEU A 43 -12.92 12.97 0.54
N SER A 44 -14.08 12.35 0.37
CA SER A 44 -14.20 10.93 0.02
C SER A 44 -13.52 10.56 -1.31
N GLY A 45 -13.63 11.41 -2.34
CA GLY A 45 -13.00 11.18 -3.64
C GLY A 45 -11.48 11.34 -3.58
N LEU A 46 -10.99 12.41 -2.96
CA LEU A 46 -9.55 12.60 -2.77
C LEU A 46 -8.94 11.53 -1.84
N LYS A 47 -9.64 11.11 -0.78
CA LYS A 47 -9.19 10.06 0.13
C LYS A 47 -8.95 8.74 -0.57
N GLU A 48 -9.84 8.35 -1.49
CA GLU A 48 -9.66 7.13 -2.29
C GLU A 48 -8.39 7.23 -3.17
N LEU A 49 -8.20 8.37 -3.84
CA LEU A 49 -7.01 8.61 -4.65
C LEU A 49 -5.73 8.62 -3.80
N ALA A 50 -5.74 9.37 -2.70
CA ALA A 50 -4.62 9.50 -1.78
C ALA A 50 -4.19 8.14 -1.22
N THR A 51 -5.14 7.28 -0.85
CA THR A 51 -4.85 5.91 -0.39
C THR A 51 -4.12 5.11 -1.46
N ARG A 52 -4.52 5.23 -2.73
CA ARG A 52 -3.87 4.52 -3.84
C ARG A 52 -2.48 5.07 -4.17
N TYR A 53 -2.30 6.39 -4.15
CA TYR A 53 -1.02 7.00 -4.52
C TYR A 53 0.01 6.94 -3.39
N HIS A 54 -0.39 7.12 -2.12
CA HIS A 54 0.52 7.03 -0.97
C HIS A 54 0.90 5.60 -0.59
N SER A 55 0.16 4.58 -1.04
CA SER A 55 0.55 3.18 -0.82
C SER A 55 1.59 2.69 -1.83
N SER A 56 1.84 3.45 -2.90
CA SER A 56 2.83 3.09 -3.90
C SER A 56 4.24 3.37 -3.35
N PRO A 57 5.15 2.37 -3.34
CA PRO A 57 6.52 2.61 -2.91
C PRO A 57 7.20 3.59 -3.88
N SER A 58 7.94 4.55 -3.31
CA SER A 58 8.66 5.56 -4.10
C SER A 58 9.80 4.97 -4.95
N SER A 59 10.25 3.73 -4.67
CA SER A 59 11.35 3.08 -5.37
C SER A 59 11.11 1.59 -5.62
N SER A 60 11.82 1.03 -6.61
CA SER A 60 11.88 -0.41 -6.90
C SER A 60 12.79 -1.21 -5.95
N VAL A 61 13.43 -0.55 -4.98
CA VAL A 61 14.45 -1.16 -4.10
C VAL A 61 13.91 -2.39 -3.38
N ASP A 62 12.66 -2.35 -2.91
CA ASP A 62 12.07 -3.50 -2.24
C ASP A 62 11.91 -4.71 -3.16
N SER A 63 11.53 -4.47 -4.42
CA SER A 63 11.47 -5.50 -5.47
C SER A 63 12.85 -6.06 -5.79
N GLU A 64 13.87 -5.20 -5.93
CA GLU A 64 15.26 -5.61 -6.17
C GLU A 64 15.83 -6.48 -5.04
N ARG A 65 15.56 -6.09 -3.79
CA ARG A 65 15.93 -6.92 -2.66
C ARG A 65 15.19 -8.26 -2.74
N ALA A 66 13.93 -8.30 -3.19
CA ALA A 66 13.14 -9.54 -3.26
C ALA A 66 13.72 -10.48 -4.31
N PHE A 67 14.14 -9.95 -5.46
CA PHE A 67 14.88 -10.69 -6.48
C PHE A 67 16.25 -11.16 -6.00
N SER A 68 16.96 -10.36 -5.21
CA SER A 68 18.22 -10.78 -4.59
C SER A 68 18.01 -11.96 -3.63
N THR A 69 16.92 -11.93 -2.85
CA THR A 69 16.51 -13.04 -1.98
C THR A 69 16.16 -14.28 -2.80
N ALA A 70 15.44 -14.10 -3.91
CA ALA A 70 15.14 -15.18 -4.85
C ALA A 70 16.43 -15.79 -5.44
N GLY A 71 17.40 -14.98 -5.83
CA GLY A 71 18.70 -15.44 -6.33
C GLY A 71 19.47 -16.25 -5.29
N PHE A 72 19.41 -15.87 -4.01
CA PHE A 72 19.97 -16.66 -2.92
C PHE A 72 19.21 -17.99 -2.70
N ILE A 73 17.88 -17.98 -2.77
CA ILE A 73 17.04 -19.18 -2.64
C ILE A 73 17.32 -20.17 -3.78
N CYS A 74 17.42 -19.68 -5.01
CA CYS A 74 17.65 -20.46 -6.23
C CYS A 74 19.14 -20.68 -6.57
N SER A 75 20.05 -20.49 -5.59
CA SER A 75 21.50 -20.67 -5.80
C SER A 75 21.85 -22.01 -6.45
N LYS A 76 23.04 -22.13 -7.07
CA LYS A 76 23.47 -23.32 -7.84
C LYS A 76 23.37 -24.67 -7.09
N SER A 77 23.33 -24.69 -5.75
CA SER A 77 23.13 -25.89 -4.93
C SER A 77 21.66 -26.27 -4.69
N ARG A 78 20.71 -25.38 -5.04
CA ARG A 78 19.26 -25.47 -4.84
C ARG A 78 18.49 -25.15 -6.13
N ASN A 79 19.00 -25.67 -7.24
CA ASN A 79 18.53 -25.41 -8.61
C ASN A 79 17.34 -26.28 -9.07
N ALA A 80 16.88 -27.23 -8.25
CA ALA A 80 15.73 -28.10 -8.55
C ALA A 80 14.46 -27.74 -7.76
N LEU A 81 14.32 -26.50 -7.28
CA LEU A 81 13.08 -26.07 -6.63
C LEU A 81 12.00 -25.74 -7.66
N ASN A 82 10.78 -26.22 -7.41
CA ASN A 82 9.60 -25.79 -8.14
C ASN A 82 9.39 -24.26 -7.95
N PRO A 83 9.15 -23.49 -9.02
CA PRO A 83 8.90 -22.04 -8.95
C PRO A 83 7.88 -21.61 -7.89
N GLU A 84 6.82 -22.40 -7.67
CA GLU A 84 5.81 -22.10 -6.67
C GLU A 84 6.38 -22.17 -5.24
N LYS A 85 7.24 -23.18 -4.98
CA LYS A 85 7.94 -23.31 -3.70
C LYS A 85 8.94 -22.17 -3.47
N VAL A 86 9.61 -21.71 -4.52
CA VAL A 86 10.48 -20.53 -4.46
C VAL A 86 9.68 -19.29 -4.04
N ARG A 87 8.51 -19.07 -4.65
CA ARG A 87 7.63 -17.94 -4.32
C ARG A 87 7.21 -17.96 -2.85
N GLN A 88 6.81 -19.12 -2.33
CA GLN A 88 6.44 -19.31 -0.93
C GLN A 88 7.62 -19.03 0.02
N LEU A 89 8.82 -19.51 -0.30
CA LEU A 89 10.02 -19.25 0.50
C LEU A 89 10.40 -17.77 0.52
N ILE A 90 10.31 -17.07 -0.61
CA ILE A 90 10.52 -15.62 -0.67
C ILE A 90 9.49 -14.90 0.20
N PHE A 91 8.22 -15.27 0.09
CA PHE A 91 7.15 -14.69 0.90
C PHE A 91 7.41 -14.87 2.40
N CYS A 92 7.69 -16.09 2.86
CA CYS A 92 8.00 -16.36 4.27
C CYS A 92 9.23 -15.59 4.71
N SER A 93 10.33 -15.62 3.95
CA SER A 93 11.56 -14.91 4.30
C SER A 93 11.37 -13.40 4.44
N ARG A 94 10.47 -12.81 3.64
CA ARG A 94 10.17 -11.37 3.65
C ARG A 94 9.26 -10.96 4.79
N ASN A 95 8.27 -11.79 5.07
CA ASN A 95 7.15 -11.44 5.95
C ASN A 95 7.25 -12.08 7.32
N ILE A 96 8.29 -12.87 7.62
CA ILE A 96 8.46 -13.55 8.92
C ILE A 96 8.36 -12.59 10.11
N LYS A 97 8.82 -11.34 9.96
CA LYS A 97 8.75 -10.27 10.98
C LYS A 97 7.33 -9.73 11.25
N TYR A 98 6.37 -10.05 10.39
CA TYR A 98 4.96 -9.67 10.53
C TYR A 98 4.07 -10.87 10.91
N LEU A 99 4.63 -12.09 10.89
CA LEU A 99 3.93 -13.34 11.15
C LEU A 99 4.13 -13.84 12.60
N GLY A 100 4.87 -13.12 13.44
CA GLY A 100 5.14 -13.42 14.84
C GLY A 100 5.20 -12.17 15.68
#